data_AF-A0A9D9C6M1-F1
#
_entry.id   AF-A0A9D9C6M1-F1
#
_cell.length_a   1.000
_cell.length_b   1.000
_cell.length_c   1.000
_cell.angle_alpha   90.00
_cell.angle_beta   90.00
_cell.angle_gamma   90.00
#
_symmetry.space_group_name_H-M   'P 1'
#
loop_
_entity.id
_entity.type
_entity.pdbx_description
1 polymer ?
#
loop_
_entity_poly.entity_id
_entity_poly.type
_entity_poly.pdbx_seq_one_letter_code
_entity_poly.pdbx_strand_id
1 'polypeptide(L)'
;MRKILSTLLMAVLITPQLMADEGMWLLQLMRQQNLEDQMRKQGLEISVDEIYNPEAPSIKDAIGIFGGGCTGEVVSPNGLVVTNHHCGFSFIQQLSTVEHNYLHNGFWSQSYEEELPCNGLAFTFVVKITDVTDEVNKRVAEGRLSEEEAFQRDALHKVAEELFAADKIEGKGYMYPQLLPYFEGNKYYLIYYKRYNDVRLVGTPPNSIDKFGGETDNWMW
;
A
#
# COMPACT_ATOMS: atom_id res chain seq x y z
N MET A 1 28.31 -18.72 42.66
CA MET A 1 27.28 -19.21 41.72
C MET A 1 25.87 -18.73 42.08
N ARG A 2 25.34 -19.05 43.28
CA ARG A 2 23.98 -18.64 43.70
C ARG A 2 23.72 -17.13 43.59
N LYS A 3 24.65 -16.29 44.08
CA LYS A 3 24.54 -14.81 44.00
C LYS A 3 24.57 -14.28 42.55
N ILE A 4 25.40 -14.86 41.68
CA ILE A 4 25.49 -14.46 40.26
C ILE A 4 24.20 -14.83 39.52
N LEU A 5 23.63 -16.00 39.83
CA LEU A 5 22.33 -16.43 39.29
C LEU A 5 21.19 -15.52 39.77
N SER A 6 21.23 -15.07 41.02
CA SER A 6 20.28 -14.10 41.58
C SER A 6 20.38 -12.74 40.88
N THR A 7 21.59 -12.23 40.64
CA THR A 7 21.80 -10.94 39.98
C THR A 7 21.37 -10.98 38.51
N LEU A 8 21.61 -12.08 37.79
CA LEU A 8 21.12 -12.26 36.41
C LEU A 8 19.59 -12.29 36.36
N LEU A 9 18.94 -13.04 37.26
CA LEU A 9 17.48 -13.15 37.29
C LEU A 9 16.82 -11.80 37.58
N MET A 10 17.43 -10.99 38.45
CA MET A 10 16.96 -9.65 38.78
C MET A 10 17.18 -8.66 37.63
N ALA A 11 18.25 -8.82 36.84
CA ALA A 11 18.48 -8.02 35.63
C ALA A 11 17.44 -8.30 34.54
N VAL A 12 16.98 -9.56 34.37
CA VAL A 12 15.90 -9.92 33.43
C VAL A 12 14.54 -9.37 33.87
N LEU A 13 14.29 -9.23 35.17
CA LEU A 13 13.03 -8.70 35.70
C LEU A 13 12.94 -7.17 35.65
N ILE A 14 14.06 -6.47 35.48
CA ILE A 14 14.14 -5.00 35.47
C ILE A 14 14.24 -4.43 34.04
N THR A 15 14.35 -5.27 33.00
CA THR A 15 14.31 -4.75 31.62
C THR A 15 12.92 -4.19 31.35
N PRO A 16 12.78 -2.89 31.01
CA PRO A 16 11.49 -2.35 30.60
C PRO A 16 11.00 -3.17 29.41
N GLN A 17 9.77 -3.67 29.49
CA GLN A 17 9.11 -4.24 28.32
C GLN A 17 8.93 -3.08 27.34
N LEU A 18 9.79 -3.00 26.33
CA LEU A 18 9.60 -2.09 25.22
C LEU A 18 8.34 -2.57 24.49
N MET A 19 7.23 -1.86 24.69
CA MET A 19 5.99 -2.09 23.96
C MET A 19 5.93 -1.08 22.81
N ALA A 20 5.89 -1.60 21.59
CA ALA A 20 5.60 -0.81 20.40
C ALA A 20 4.12 -0.97 20.07
N ASP A 21 3.31 0.01 20.46
CA ASP A 21 1.87 0.02 20.17
C ASP A 21 1.57 0.59 18.77
N GLU A 22 2.46 1.42 18.23
CA GLU A 22 2.38 1.98 16.88
C GLU A 22 3.03 1.06 15.84
N GLY A 23 2.59 1.16 14.57
CA GLY A 23 3.21 0.42 13.47
C GLY A 23 2.40 0.45 12.17
N MET A 24 3.07 0.13 11.06
CA MET A 24 2.42 -0.16 9.78
C MET A 24 2.32 -1.67 9.63
N TRP A 25 1.11 -2.19 9.78
CA TRP A 25 0.87 -3.63 9.92
C TRP A 25 0.52 -4.31 8.60
N LEU A 26 0.97 -5.55 8.42
CA LEU A 26 0.57 -6.36 7.28
C LEU A 26 -0.83 -6.92 7.53
N LEU A 27 -1.82 -6.51 6.73
CA LEU A 27 -3.21 -6.87 6.95
C LEU A 27 -3.47 -8.39 6.98
N GLN A 28 -2.72 -9.17 6.21
CA GLN A 28 -2.79 -10.64 6.22
C GLN A 28 -2.35 -11.27 7.55
N LEU A 29 -1.63 -10.54 8.40
CA LEU A 29 -1.10 -11.00 9.68
C LEU A 29 -1.86 -10.43 10.87
N MET A 30 -2.97 -9.70 10.68
CA MET A 30 -3.66 -8.98 11.75
C MET A 30 -3.96 -9.84 12.98
N ARG A 31 -4.40 -11.09 12.77
CA ARG A 31 -4.67 -12.04 13.86
C ARG A 31 -3.39 -12.49 14.57
N GLN A 32 -2.33 -12.79 13.81
CA GLN A 32 -1.04 -13.19 14.36
C GLN A 32 -0.37 -12.05 15.15
N GLN A 33 -0.70 -10.81 14.79
CA GLN A 33 -0.20 -9.58 15.40
C GLN A 33 -1.09 -9.07 16.55
N ASN A 34 -2.11 -9.84 16.96
CA ASN A 34 -3.08 -9.47 18.01
C ASN A 34 -3.85 -8.17 17.74
N LEU A 35 -3.93 -7.72 16.48
CA LEU A 35 -4.58 -6.45 16.13
C LEU A 35 -6.09 -6.51 16.29
N GLU A 36 -6.72 -7.67 16.06
CA GLU A 36 -8.16 -7.82 16.25
C GLU A 36 -8.58 -7.44 17.68
N ASP A 37 -7.95 -8.03 18.69
CA ASP A 37 -8.27 -7.75 20.09
C ASP A 37 -7.95 -6.31 20.48
N GLN A 38 -6.83 -5.77 19.98
CA GLN A 38 -6.44 -4.38 20.26
C GLN A 38 -7.42 -3.38 19.66
N MET A 39 -7.77 -3.53 18.38
CA MET A 39 -8.71 -2.64 17.69
C MET A 39 -10.13 -2.74 18.28
N ARG A 40 -10.58 -3.95 18.65
CA ARG A 40 -11.87 -4.12 19.36
C ARG A 40 -11.89 -3.40 20.71
N LYS A 41 -10.81 -3.45 21.48
CA LYS A 41 -10.69 -2.68 22.74
C LYS A 41 -10.73 -1.17 22.52
N GLN A 42 -10.30 -0.70 21.34
CA GLN A 42 -10.38 0.70 20.93
C GLN A 42 -11.75 1.09 20.32
N GLY A 43 -12.68 0.14 20.19
CA GLY A 43 -14.05 0.39 19.73
C GLY A 43 -14.32 0.02 18.26
N LEU A 44 -13.42 -0.69 17.59
CA LEU A 44 -13.71 -1.22 16.25
C LEU A 44 -14.83 -2.27 16.31
N GLU A 45 -15.91 -2.04 15.57
CA GLU A 45 -17.08 -2.94 15.54
C GLU A 45 -16.99 -4.01 14.45
N ILE A 46 -16.38 -3.69 13.31
CA ILE A 46 -16.20 -4.63 12.20
C ILE A 46 -15.16 -5.71 12.50
N SER A 47 -15.26 -6.83 11.82
CA SER A 47 -14.28 -7.92 11.89
C SER A 47 -13.02 -7.61 11.06
N VAL A 48 -11.91 -8.28 11.39
CA VAL A 48 -10.68 -8.17 10.58
C VAL A 48 -10.83 -8.77 9.18
N ASP A 49 -11.76 -9.70 8.96
CA ASP A 49 -12.06 -10.22 7.62
C ASP A 49 -12.78 -9.19 6.75
N GLU A 50 -13.59 -8.30 7.35
CA GLU A 50 -14.17 -7.16 6.63
C GLU A 50 -13.10 -6.14 6.22
N ILE A 51 -11.99 -6.06 6.96
CA ILE A 51 -10.83 -5.22 6.61
C ILE A 51 -10.02 -5.90 5.49
N TYR A 52 -9.59 -7.13 5.71
CA TYR A 52 -8.78 -7.91 4.77
C TYR A 52 -9.25 -9.36 4.69
N ASN A 53 -9.69 -9.76 3.50
CA ASN A 53 -9.97 -11.15 3.18
C ASN A 53 -9.34 -11.51 1.82
N PRO A 54 -8.51 -12.56 1.72
CA PRO A 54 -7.92 -12.97 0.45
C PRO A 54 -8.91 -13.65 -0.51
N GLU A 55 -10.00 -14.22 0.01
CA GLU A 55 -10.94 -15.06 -0.74
C GLU A 55 -12.32 -14.41 -0.98
N ALA A 56 -12.62 -13.31 -0.29
CA ALA A 56 -13.89 -12.61 -0.38
C ALA A 56 -13.69 -11.08 -0.43
N PRO A 57 -14.67 -10.32 -0.95
CA PRO A 57 -14.59 -8.86 -0.92
C PRO A 57 -14.40 -8.31 0.50
N SER A 58 -13.47 -7.38 0.65
CA SER A 58 -13.20 -6.66 1.90
C SER A 58 -12.80 -5.19 1.63
N ILE A 59 -12.57 -4.40 2.68
CA ILE A 59 -12.15 -2.99 2.53
C ILE A 59 -10.89 -2.86 1.66
N LYS A 60 -9.97 -3.84 1.69
CA LYS A 60 -8.78 -3.87 0.83
C LYS A 60 -9.11 -3.62 -0.66
N ASP A 61 -10.28 -4.07 -1.13
CA ASP A 61 -10.67 -4.00 -2.54
C ASP A 61 -11.17 -2.61 -2.95
N ALA A 62 -11.44 -1.73 -1.97
CA ALA A 62 -11.75 -0.33 -2.20
C ALA A 62 -10.49 0.56 -2.12
N ILE A 63 -9.38 0.08 -1.57
CA ILE A 63 -8.16 0.86 -1.36
C ILE A 63 -7.12 0.53 -2.44
N GLY A 64 -6.55 1.54 -3.06
CA GLY A 64 -5.56 1.38 -4.13
C GLY A 64 -4.44 2.39 -4.08
N ILE A 65 -3.37 2.06 -4.80
CA ILE A 65 -2.23 2.95 -5.02
C ILE A 65 -2.61 3.94 -6.12
N PHE A 66 -2.61 5.22 -5.78
CA PHE A 66 -2.84 6.32 -6.70
C PHE A 66 -1.49 6.80 -7.28
N GLY A 67 -1.28 6.55 -8.57
CA GLY A 67 -0.01 6.80 -9.23
C GLY A 67 1.10 5.88 -8.73
N GLY A 68 2.12 6.44 -8.10
CA GLY A 68 3.29 5.71 -7.60
C GLY A 68 3.70 6.05 -6.17
N GLY A 69 2.92 6.85 -5.45
CA GLY A 69 3.32 7.34 -4.12
C GLY A 69 2.19 7.81 -3.21
N CYS A 70 0.93 7.76 -3.67
CA CYS A 70 -0.23 8.10 -2.85
C CYS A 70 -1.20 6.93 -2.74
N THR A 71 -2.15 7.07 -1.82
CA THR A 71 -3.29 6.16 -1.68
C THR A 71 -4.55 6.85 -2.19
N GLY A 72 -5.48 6.07 -2.73
CA GLY A 72 -6.85 6.51 -2.97
C GLY A 72 -7.84 5.43 -2.60
N GLU A 73 -9.09 5.84 -2.45
CA GLU A 73 -10.19 4.97 -2.06
C GLU A 73 -11.36 5.09 -3.04
N VAL A 74 -11.93 3.96 -3.44
CA VAL A 74 -13.13 3.89 -4.26
C VAL A 74 -14.35 4.12 -3.39
N VAL A 75 -15.13 5.14 -3.71
CA VAL A 75 -16.30 5.58 -2.91
C VAL A 75 -17.63 5.41 -3.65
N SER A 76 -17.63 4.84 -4.86
CA SER A 76 -18.84 4.55 -5.63
C SER A 76 -18.70 3.30 -6.49
N PRO A 77 -19.81 2.60 -6.78
CA PRO A 77 -19.81 1.40 -7.63
C PRO A 77 -19.35 1.69 -9.08
N ASN A 78 -19.35 2.96 -9.50
CA ASN A 78 -18.88 3.38 -10.82
C ASN A 78 -17.40 3.78 -10.83
N GLY A 79 -16.64 3.49 -9.76
CA GLY A 79 -15.20 3.69 -9.73
C GLY A 79 -14.74 5.10 -9.40
N LEU A 80 -15.58 5.93 -8.76
CA LEU A 80 -15.13 7.23 -8.26
C LEU A 80 -14.06 7.02 -7.17
N VAL A 81 -12.88 7.57 -7.39
CA VAL A 81 -11.76 7.51 -6.45
C VAL A 81 -11.57 8.87 -5.78
N VAL A 82 -11.41 8.87 -4.45
CA VAL A 82 -10.99 10.05 -3.68
C VAL A 82 -9.53 9.88 -3.28
N THR A 83 -8.77 10.97 -3.36
CA THR A 83 -7.39 11.10 -2.87
C THR A 83 -7.15 12.55 -2.46
N ASN A 84 -5.98 12.86 -1.90
CA ASN A 84 -5.66 14.24 -1.56
C ASN A 84 -5.35 15.09 -2.80
N HIS A 85 -5.63 16.39 -2.71
CA HIS A 85 -5.29 17.37 -3.74
C HIS A 85 -3.83 17.30 -4.19
N HIS A 86 -2.90 17.25 -3.23
CA HIS A 86 -1.47 17.23 -3.52
C HIS A 86 -1.03 15.95 -4.25
N CYS A 87 -1.79 14.85 -4.11
CA CYS A 87 -1.57 13.60 -4.86
C CYS A 87 -1.98 13.73 -6.33
N GLY A 88 -3.06 14.46 -6.61
CA GLY A 88 -3.52 14.77 -7.97
C GLY A 88 -2.78 15.95 -8.62
N PHE A 89 -2.03 16.73 -7.84
CA PHE A 89 -1.52 18.05 -8.23
C PHE A 89 -0.73 18.06 -9.53
N SER A 90 0.16 17.09 -9.75
CA SER A 90 0.96 17.02 -10.98
C SER A 90 0.08 16.83 -12.22
N PHE A 91 -1.01 16.07 -12.11
CA PHE A 91 -1.93 15.82 -13.21
C PHE A 91 -2.87 17.01 -13.44
N ILE A 92 -3.35 17.64 -12.38
CA ILE A 92 -4.12 18.88 -12.46
C ILE A 92 -3.28 19.99 -13.11
N GLN A 93 -2.00 20.09 -12.76
CA GLN A 93 -1.07 21.05 -13.35
C GLN A 93 -0.86 20.77 -14.85
N GLN A 94 -0.69 19.51 -15.25
CA GLN A 94 -0.53 19.14 -16.67
C GLN A 94 -1.77 19.44 -17.51
N LEU A 95 -2.97 19.33 -16.91
CA LEU A 95 -4.24 19.64 -17.56
C LEU A 95 -4.53 21.14 -17.61
N SER A 96 -3.88 21.95 -16.76
CA SER A 96 -4.14 23.38 -16.64
C SER A 96 -3.45 24.18 -17.76
N THR A 97 -4.14 25.19 -18.29
CA THR A 97 -3.58 26.21 -19.17
C THR A 97 -3.78 27.61 -18.58
N VAL A 98 -3.31 28.64 -19.28
CA VAL A 98 -3.60 30.04 -18.88
C VAL A 98 -5.11 30.32 -18.95
N GLU A 99 -5.76 29.81 -19.99
CA GLU A 99 -7.20 29.95 -20.24
C GLU A 99 -8.01 29.07 -19.29
N HIS A 100 -7.56 27.84 -19.04
CA HIS A 100 -8.22 26.85 -18.17
C HIS A 100 -7.33 26.52 -16.97
N ASN A 101 -7.27 27.44 -16.02
CA ASN A 101 -6.41 27.29 -14.84
C ASN A 101 -7.13 26.51 -13.72
N TYR A 102 -7.11 25.17 -13.80
CA TYR A 102 -7.76 24.30 -12.81
C TYR A 102 -7.09 24.35 -11.44
N LEU A 103 -5.79 24.65 -11.38
CA LEU A 103 -5.10 24.90 -10.11
C LEU A 103 -5.69 26.11 -9.36
N HIS A 104 -5.96 27.21 -10.07
CA HIS A 104 -6.49 28.42 -9.46
C HIS A 104 -8.00 28.36 -9.21
N ASN A 105 -8.76 27.84 -10.18
CA ASN A 105 -10.22 27.93 -10.19
C ASN A 105 -10.92 26.65 -9.70
N GLY A 106 -10.18 25.53 -9.57
CA GLY A 106 -10.77 24.22 -9.43
C GLY A 106 -11.35 23.69 -10.76
N PHE A 107 -11.89 22.48 -10.70
CA PHE A 107 -12.57 21.80 -11.80
C PHE A 107 -13.64 20.87 -11.22
N TRP A 108 -14.79 20.75 -11.88
CA TRP A 108 -15.87 19.83 -11.52
C TRP A 108 -16.61 19.41 -12.78
N SER A 109 -16.45 18.16 -13.22
CA SER A 109 -17.22 17.61 -14.34
C SER A 109 -18.70 17.50 -13.99
N GLN A 110 -19.58 17.80 -14.95
CA GLN A 110 -21.03 17.63 -14.81
C GLN A 110 -21.54 16.32 -15.44
N SER A 111 -20.67 15.61 -16.16
CA SER A 111 -20.96 14.38 -16.89
C SER A 111 -19.70 13.51 -17.03
N TYR A 112 -19.86 12.23 -17.39
CA TYR A 112 -18.74 11.31 -17.63
C TYR A 112 -17.89 11.73 -18.83
N GLU A 113 -18.52 12.36 -19.83
CA GLU A 113 -17.87 12.87 -21.03
C GLU A 113 -16.96 14.07 -20.76
N GLU A 114 -17.22 14.81 -19.68
CA GLU A 114 -16.43 15.96 -19.26
C GLU A 114 -15.20 15.58 -18.41
N GLU A 115 -15.11 14.33 -17.93
CA GLU A 115 -13.97 13.88 -17.13
C GLU A 115 -12.67 13.91 -17.94
N LEU A 116 -11.64 14.56 -17.38
CA LEU A 116 -10.41 14.85 -18.12
C LEU A 116 -9.39 13.69 -17.97
N PRO A 117 -8.90 13.09 -19.07
CA PRO A 117 -7.90 12.01 -18.99
C PRO A 117 -6.58 12.49 -18.37
N CYS A 118 -6.14 11.83 -17.30
CA CYS A 118 -4.86 12.09 -16.66
C CYS A 118 -3.77 11.19 -17.26
N ASN A 119 -3.20 11.60 -18.38
CA ASN A 119 -2.18 10.79 -19.07
C ASN A 119 -1.00 10.44 -18.14
N GLY A 120 -0.68 9.15 -18.07
CA GLY A 120 0.40 8.63 -17.22
C GLY A 120 0.00 8.36 -15.76
N LEU A 121 -1.21 8.76 -15.33
CA LEU A 121 -1.77 8.32 -14.06
C LEU A 121 -2.27 6.87 -14.18
N ALA A 122 -2.07 6.10 -13.12
CA ALA A 122 -2.67 4.79 -12.99
C ALA A 122 -3.22 4.60 -11.57
N PHE A 123 -4.26 3.78 -11.45
CA PHE A 123 -4.77 3.32 -10.17
C PHE A 123 -4.54 1.81 -10.05
N THR A 124 -3.87 1.39 -8.98
CA THR A 124 -3.38 0.02 -8.83
C THR A 124 -3.91 -0.63 -7.57
N PHE A 125 -4.60 -1.76 -7.71
CA PHE A 125 -5.11 -2.54 -6.58
C PHE A 125 -4.18 -3.70 -6.23
N VAL A 126 -4.13 -4.05 -4.95
CA VAL A 126 -3.52 -5.30 -4.47
C VAL A 126 -4.55 -6.43 -4.57
N VAL A 127 -4.28 -7.39 -5.44
CA VAL A 127 -5.17 -8.54 -5.68
C VAL A 127 -4.88 -9.65 -4.66
N LYS A 128 -3.62 -10.03 -4.53
CA LYS A 128 -3.16 -11.17 -3.73
C LYS A 128 -1.78 -10.88 -3.14
N ILE A 129 -1.54 -11.36 -1.93
CA ILE A 129 -0.21 -11.35 -1.30
C ILE A 129 0.06 -12.80 -0.89
N THR A 130 1.25 -13.30 -1.21
CA THR A 130 1.68 -14.68 -0.89
C THR A 130 3.03 -14.66 -0.20
N ASP A 131 3.17 -15.36 0.93
CA ASP A 131 4.49 -15.63 1.52
C ASP A 131 5.23 -16.66 0.66
N VAL A 132 6.34 -16.25 0.06
CA VAL A 132 7.20 -17.10 -0.79
C VAL A 132 8.62 -17.24 -0.21
N THR A 133 8.76 -17.01 1.10
CA THR A 133 10.04 -17.05 1.81
C THR A 133 10.80 -18.34 1.57
N ASP A 134 10.12 -19.50 1.67
CA ASP A 134 10.76 -20.80 1.48
C ASP A 134 11.29 -21.00 0.06
N GLU A 135 10.59 -20.47 -0.95
CA GLU A 135 11.03 -20.55 -2.34
C GLU A 135 12.25 -19.66 -2.62
N VAL A 136 12.29 -18.45 -2.04
CA VAL A 136 13.46 -17.57 -2.14
C VAL A 136 14.66 -18.20 -1.43
N ASN A 137 14.48 -18.72 -0.21
CA ASN A 137 15.55 -19.39 0.54
C ASN A 137 16.08 -20.63 -0.20
N LYS A 138 15.20 -21.40 -0.84
CA LYS A 138 15.59 -22.53 -1.68
C LYS A 138 16.43 -22.09 -2.88
N ARG A 139 16.04 -21.02 -3.57
CA ARG A 139 16.83 -20.44 -4.68
C ARG A 139 18.22 -20.01 -4.25
N VAL A 140 18.33 -19.43 -3.05
CA VAL A 140 19.62 -19.05 -2.46
C VAL A 140 20.47 -20.29 -2.16
N ALA A 141 19.91 -21.29 -1.50
CA ALA A 141 20.61 -22.53 -1.18
C ALA A 141 21.10 -23.29 -2.42
N GLU A 142 20.36 -23.23 -3.52
CA GLU A 142 20.71 -23.84 -4.80
C GLU A 142 21.66 -22.99 -5.66
N GLY A 143 22.05 -21.79 -5.21
CA GLY A 143 22.90 -20.86 -5.96
C GLY A 143 22.24 -20.26 -7.20
N ARG A 144 20.90 -20.32 -7.29
CA ARG A 144 20.11 -19.68 -8.36
C ARG A 144 19.83 -18.20 -8.10
N LEU A 145 20.08 -17.75 -6.87
CA LEU A 145 19.99 -16.37 -6.42
C LEU A 145 21.08 -16.19 -5.34
N SER A 146 21.83 -15.10 -5.35
CA SER A 146 22.71 -14.78 -4.21
C SER A 146 21.94 -14.10 -3.08
N GLU A 147 22.51 -14.09 -1.87
CA GLU A 147 21.92 -13.37 -0.74
C GLU A 147 21.78 -11.86 -1.02
N GLU A 148 22.73 -11.26 -1.72
CA GLU A 148 22.65 -9.85 -2.12
C GLU A 148 21.54 -9.61 -3.14
N GLU A 149 21.43 -10.46 -4.15
CA GLU A 149 20.36 -10.38 -5.15
C GLU A 149 18.97 -10.54 -4.53
N ALA A 150 18.84 -11.24 -3.39
CA ALA A 150 17.59 -11.34 -2.66
C ALA A 150 17.09 -9.99 -2.10
N PHE A 151 17.90 -8.94 -2.11
CA PHE A 151 17.47 -7.57 -1.77
C PHE A 151 17.32 -6.66 -3.00
N GLN A 152 17.73 -7.12 -4.18
CA GLN A 152 17.75 -6.29 -5.39
C GLN A 152 16.43 -6.42 -6.17
N ARG A 153 15.80 -5.27 -6.47
CA ARG A 153 14.51 -5.23 -7.16
C ARG A 153 14.52 -5.96 -8.51
N ASP A 154 15.58 -5.79 -9.30
CA ASP A 154 15.67 -6.38 -10.65
C ASP A 154 15.83 -7.90 -10.61
N ALA A 155 16.58 -8.42 -9.64
CA ALA A 155 16.75 -9.85 -9.45
C ALA A 155 15.44 -10.50 -8.95
N LEU A 156 14.80 -9.88 -7.95
CA LEU A 156 13.50 -10.33 -7.44
C LEU A 156 12.39 -10.22 -8.47
N HIS A 157 12.44 -9.25 -9.39
CA HIS A 157 11.46 -9.13 -10.47
C HIS A 157 11.47 -10.36 -11.38
N LYS A 158 12.65 -10.89 -11.75
CA LYS A 158 12.75 -12.14 -12.55
C LYS A 158 12.10 -13.32 -11.83
N VAL A 159 12.37 -13.46 -10.53
CA VAL A 159 11.75 -14.50 -9.69
C VAL A 159 10.23 -14.31 -9.62
N ALA A 160 9.77 -13.07 -9.46
CA ALA A 160 8.36 -12.73 -9.40
C ALA A 160 7.63 -13.13 -10.69
N GLU A 161 8.20 -12.83 -11.86
CA GLU A 161 7.66 -13.21 -13.17
C GLU A 161 7.57 -14.73 -13.34
N GLU A 162 8.60 -15.48 -12.94
CA GLU A 162 8.57 -16.95 -13.00
C GLU A 162 7.45 -17.55 -12.12
N LEU A 163 7.33 -17.07 -10.88
CA LEU A 163 6.30 -17.55 -9.95
C LEU A 163 4.90 -17.14 -10.41
N PHE A 164 4.77 -15.92 -10.92
CA PHE A 164 3.51 -15.42 -11.47
C PHE A 164 3.09 -16.19 -12.71
N ALA A 165 4.02 -16.54 -13.61
CA ALA A 165 3.71 -17.37 -14.78
C ALA A 165 3.16 -18.75 -14.39
N ALA A 166 3.70 -19.34 -13.31
CA ALA A 166 3.30 -20.65 -12.81
C ALA A 166 1.97 -20.68 -12.01
N ASP A 167 1.54 -19.55 -11.42
CA ASP A 167 0.28 -19.46 -10.65
C ASP A 167 -0.95 -19.71 -11.57
N LYS A 168 -2.12 -20.05 -11.04
CA LYS A 168 -3.35 -20.29 -11.83
C LYS A 168 -4.43 -19.22 -11.61
N ILE A 169 -4.07 -18.07 -11.04
CA ILE A 169 -4.98 -16.96 -10.80
C ILE A 169 -5.64 -16.49 -12.10
N GLU A 170 -6.93 -16.18 -12.02
CA GLU A 170 -7.70 -15.65 -13.14
C GLU A 170 -7.34 -14.18 -13.41
N GLY A 171 -7.54 -13.70 -14.65
CA GLY A 171 -7.36 -12.28 -14.98
C GLY A 171 -5.91 -11.81 -15.07
N LYS A 172 -4.92 -12.71 -15.18
CA LYS A 172 -3.48 -12.37 -15.29
C LYS A 172 -3.13 -11.31 -16.33
N GLY A 173 -3.88 -11.21 -17.42
CA GLY A 173 -3.62 -10.24 -18.49
C GLY A 173 -3.67 -8.76 -18.06
N TYR A 174 -4.27 -8.46 -16.91
CA TYR A 174 -4.34 -7.11 -16.32
C TYR A 174 -3.52 -6.98 -15.03
N MET A 175 -2.72 -8.01 -14.72
CA MET A 175 -1.96 -8.07 -13.48
C MET A 175 -0.46 -8.10 -13.73
N TYR A 176 0.30 -7.66 -12.74
CA TYR A 176 1.74 -7.82 -12.71
C TYR A 176 2.21 -8.18 -11.30
N PRO A 177 3.29 -8.98 -11.16
CA PRO A 177 3.81 -9.38 -9.87
C PRO A 177 4.90 -8.43 -9.37
N GLN A 178 5.04 -8.34 -8.05
CA GLN A 178 6.20 -7.76 -7.40
C GLN A 178 6.60 -8.62 -6.20
N LEU A 179 7.86 -9.05 -6.17
CA LEU A 179 8.44 -9.73 -5.03
C LEU A 179 9.25 -8.72 -4.21
N LEU A 180 9.01 -8.67 -2.90
CA LEU A 180 9.65 -7.73 -1.99
C LEU A 180 10.18 -8.43 -0.74
N PRO A 181 11.38 -8.07 -0.25
CA PRO A 181 11.88 -8.50 1.04
C PRO A 181 11.21 -7.68 2.15
N TYR A 182 10.91 -8.36 3.25
CA TYR A 182 10.35 -7.79 4.47
C TYR A 182 11.18 -8.23 5.67
N PHE A 183 11.17 -7.41 6.72
CA PHE A 183 11.90 -7.66 7.95
C PHE A 183 13.39 -7.97 7.70
N GLU A 184 14.08 -7.12 6.94
CA GLU A 184 15.49 -7.31 6.57
C GLU A 184 15.76 -8.66 5.89
N GLY A 185 14.86 -9.09 5.00
CA GLY A 185 15.00 -10.34 4.24
C GLY A 185 14.64 -11.62 5.01
N ASN A 186 14.09 -11.49 6.24
CA ASN A 186 13.55 -12.65 6.95
C ASN A 186 12.23 -13.18 6.35
N LYS A 187 11.54 -12.34 5.57
CA LYS A 187 10.34 -12.71 4.83
C LYS A 187 10.37 -12.18 3.41
N TYR A 188 9.73 -12.90 2.49
CA TYR A 188 9.55 -12.48 1.11
C TYR A 188 8.09 -12.62 0.71
N TYR A 189 7.47 -11.51 0.32
CA TYR A 189 6.08 -11.51 -0.14
C TYR A 189 5.99 -11.23 -1.63
N LEU A 190 5.29 -12.12 -2.33
CA LEU A 190 4.91 -11.96 -3.72
C LEU A 190 3.52 -11.31 -3.79
N ILE A 191 3.46 -10.10 -4.34
CA ILE A 191 2.27 -9.26 -4.41
C ILE A 191 1.80 -9.19 -5.86
N TYR A 192 0.52 -9.48 -6.09
CA TYR A 192 -0.10 -9.35 -7.41
C TYR A 192 -0.88 -8.05 -7.45
N TYR A 193 -0.53 -7.21 -8.41
CA TYR A 193 -1.17 -5.93 -8.62
C TYR A 193 -2.06 -5.96 -9.85
N LYS A 194 -3.21 -5.29 -9.81
CA LYS A 194 -4.06 -5.00 -10.97
C LYS A 194 -4.02 -3.51 -11.28
N ARG A 195 -3.63 -3.14 -12.49
CA ARG A 195 -3.40 -1.73 -12.87
C ARG A 195 -4.44 -1.23 -13.87
N TYR A 196 -5.07 -0.11 -13.55
CA TYR A 196 -5.92 0.66 -14.44
C TYR A 196 -5.16 1.90 -14.91
N ASN A 197 -4.97 2.03 -16.23
CA ASN A 197 -4.19 3.13 -16.83
C ASN A 197 -5.06 4.25 -17.43
N ASP A 198 -6.39 4.10 -17.44
CA ASP A 198 -7.32 5.18 -17.77
C ASP A 198 -7.91 5.69 -16.45
N VAL A 199 -7.33 6.77 -15.94
CA VAL A 199 -7.80 7.47 -14.75
C VAL A 199 -8.05 8.92 -15.14
N ARG A 200 -9.20 9.45 -14.72
CA ARG A 200 -9.67 10.76 -15.15
C ARG A 200 -9.92 11.68 -13.96
N LEU A 201 -9.66 12.96 -14.16
CA LEU A 201 -10.00 13.98 -13.19
C LEU A 201 -11.51 14.24 -13.26
N VAL A 202 -12.19 13.96 -12.15
CA VAL A 202 -13.62 14.24 -11.95
C VAL A 202 -13.81 15.61 -11.30
N GLY A 203 -13.03 15.90 -10.26
CA GLY A 203 -13.11 17.18 -9.58
C GLY A 203 -11.90 17.50 -8.72
N THR A 204 -11.63 18.79 -8.54
CA THR A 204 -10.65 19.35 -7.62
C THR A 204 -11.12 20.74 -7.20
N PRO A 205 -11.07 21.10 -5.92
CA PRO A 205 -11.34 22.48 -5.51
C PRO A 205 -10.16 23.39 -5.90
N PRO A 206 -10.32 24.72 -5.81
CA PRO A 206 -9.23 25.66 -6.03
C PRO A 206 -8.13 25.53 -4.98
N ASN A 207 -6.88 25.83 -5.36
CA ASN A 207 -5.70 25.81 -4.48
C ASN A 207 -5.88 26.62 -3.19
N SER A 208 -6.69 27.69 -3.22
CA SER A 208 -6.95 28.54 -2.05
C SER A 208 -7.69 27.82 -0.92
N ILE A 209 -8.38 26.72 -1.24
CA ILE A 209 -9.05 25.86 -0.27
C ILE A 209 -8.12 24.71 0.12
N ASP A 210 -7.65 23.93 -0.86
CA ASP A 210 -6.95 22.67 -0.57
C ASP A 210 -5.50 22.82 -0.12
N LYS A 211 -4.85 23.94 -0.45
CA LYS A 211 -3.52 24.29 0.04
C LYS A 211 -3.57 25.59 0.84
N PHE A 212 -4.61 25.74 1.67
CA PHE A 212 -4.75 26.87 2.57
C PHE A 212 -3.52 26.98 3.50
N GLY A 213 -3.03 28.20 3.70
CA GLY A 213 -1.79 28.45 4.47
C GLY A 213 -0.49 28.07 3.76
N GLY A 214 -0.56 27.36 2.63
CA GLY A 214 0.60 27.06 1.79
C GLY A 214 1.70 26.33 2.56
N GLU A 215 2.94 26.79 2.40
CA GLU A 215 4.09 26.22 3.10
C GLU A 215 4.12 26.57 4.60
N THR A 216 3.44 27.65 5.03
CA THR A 216 3.44 28.05 6.45
C THR A 216 2.68 27.06 7.32
N ASP A 217 1.58 26.52 6.79
CA ASP A 217 0.73 25.59 7.52
C ASP A 217 1.03 24.13 7.18
N ASN A 218 1.98 23.88 6.27
CA ASN A 218 2.41 22.53 5.93
C ASN A 218 3.10 21.87 7.13
N TRP A 219 2.70 20.65 7.46
CA TRP A 219 3.18 19.89 8.64
C TRP A 219 2.86 20.52 10.00
N MET A 220 1.82 21.35 10.08
CA MET A 220 1.32 21.96 11.32
C MET A 220 -0.05 21.37 11.72
N TRP A 221 -0.35 21.38 13.01
CA TRP A 221 -1.65 21.02 13.60
C TRP A 221 -2.06 22.03 14.66
#